data_AF-A0A7S6WMJ0-F1
#
_entry.id   AF-A0A7S6WMJ0-F1
#
_cell.length_a   1.000
_cell.length_b   1.000
_cell.length_c   1.000
_cell.angle_alpha   90.00
_cell.angle_beta   90.00
_cell.angle_gamma   90.00
#
_symmetry.space_group_name_H-M   'P 1'
#
loop_
_entity.id
_entity.type
_entity.pdbx_description
1 polymer ?
#
loop_
_entity_poly.entity_id
_entity_poly.type
_entity_poly.pdbx_seq_one_letter_code
_entity_poly.pdbx_strand_id
1 'polypeptide(L)'
;MKKNELIQKVKEYTYYLTDEYLEEVCKDLLQIKDTNLFFEKCYENDTIYAWGSPCPFICDSVTHSHKYRELILKKYENDCIYKFCEKMLFDLSYFKRREALIIICDTLDIHRIKCKKLLEDYFLFVIENDPLLLYDYIMEFTWLYAYEIRIRKNLYSKILKLNNEFANLTLLEYLNSLVIPFFSRNGLLKYKMLSKLTRNKSRCVSSFAEKMKKNILIRNYKKHIETKTYILGNGRLEFSNIMFMNKTETYNKYDFINFYLNYVKKNA
;
A
#
# COMPACT_ATOMS: atom_id res chain seq x y z
N MET A 1 -31.94 -5.21 -4.25
CA MET A 1 -31.69 -3.80 -4.61
C MET A 1 -31.21 -3.73 -6.06
N LYS A 2 -31.62 -2.74 -6.87
CA LYS A 2 -31.14 -2.64 -8.26
C LYS A 2 -29.67 -2.20 -8.25
N LYS A 3 -28.81 -2.77 -9.10
CA LYS A 3 -27.36 -2.48 -9.24
C LYS A 3 -26.99 -0.98 -9.08
N ASN A 4 -27.82 -0.10 -9.63
CA ASN A 4 -27.60 1.34 -9.62
C ASN A 4 -27.82 2.00 -8.24
N GLU A 5 -28.68 1.44 -7.38
CA GLU A 5 -28.91 1.94 -6.01
C GLU A 5 -27.71 1.65 -5.11
N LEU A 6 -27.06 0.49 -5.27
CA LEU A 6 -25.86 0.15 -4.49
C LEU A 6 -24.69 1.08 -4.87
N ILE A 7 -24.49 1.29 -6.17
CA ILE A 7 -23.48 2.24 -6.67
C ILE A 7 -23.79 3.66 -6.19
N GLN A 8 -25.06 4.06 -6.12
CA GLN A 8 -25.48 5.36 -5.60
C GLN A 8 -25.19 5.51 -4.11
N LYS A 9 -25.52 4.51 -3.29
CA LYS A 9 -25.26 4.52 -1.85
C LYS A 9 -23.76 4.53 -1.53
N VAL A 10 -22.96 3.79 -2.29
CA VAL A 10 -21.49 3.79 -2.16
C VAL A 10 -20.89 5.16 -2.46
N LYS A 11 -21.49 5.97 -3.35
CA LYS A 11 -21.04 7.32 -3.71
C LYS A 11 -21.17 8.35 -2.57
N GLU A 12 -22.01 8.10 -1.57
CA GLU A 12 -22.34 9.08 -0.52
C GLU A 12 -21.43 9.01 0.72
N TYR A 13 -20.57 7.98 0.83
CA TYR A 13 -19.78 7.75 2.04
C TYR A 13 -18.41 8.46 2.02
N THR A 14 -18.24 9.47 2.88
CA THR A 14 -16.94 10.05 3.23
C THR A 14 -16.81 10.23 4.74
N TYR A 15 -15.72 9.70 5.31
CA TYR A 15 -15.22 9.88 6.68
C TYR A 15 -16.04 9.26 7.85
N TYR A 16 -15.33 8.44 8.65
CA TYR A 16 -15.74 7.75 9.88
C TYR A 16 -16.60 6.48 9.69
N LEU A 17 -15.94 5.38 9.31
CA LEU A 17 -16.59 4.07 9.17
C LEU A 17 -16.59 3.33 10.52
N THR A 18 -17.67 3.49 11.28
CA THR A 18 -18.05 2.50 12.30
C THR A 18 -18.78 1.34 11.63
N ASP A 19 -18.83 0.16 12.27
CA ASP A 19 -19.52 -1.03 11.74
C ASP A 19 -21.00 -0.75 11.37
N GLU A 20 -21.64 0.22 12.03
CA GLU A 20 -23.03 0.63 11.79
C GLU A 20 -23.23 1.18 10.36
N TYR A 21 -22.30 1.98 9.86
CA TYR A 21 -22.37 2.55 8.50
C TYR A 21 -21.99 1.54 7.42
N LEU A 22 -21.18 0.54 7.76
CA LEU A 22 -20.77 -0.51 6.84
C LEU A 22 -21.75 -1.68 6.76
N GLU A 23 -22.67 -1.82 7.72
CA GLU A 23 -23.52 -3.01 7.84
C GLU A 23 -24.39 -3.29 6.60
N GLU A 24 -25.13 -2.30 6.11
CA GLU A 24 -26.01 -2.49 4.95
C GLU A 24 -25.21 -2.84 3.70
N VAL A 25 -24.10 -2.14 3.48
CA VAL A 25 -23.30 -2.29 2.28
C VAL A 25 -22.52 -3.61 2.29
N CYS A 26 -21.99 -4.03 3.44
CA CYS A 26 -21.38 -5.34 3.62
C CYS A 26 -22.39 -6.47 3.36
N LYS A 27 -23.65 -6.34 3.82
CA LYS A 27 -24.72 -7.32 3.54
C LYS A 27 -25.04 -7.41 2.06
N ASP A 28 -25.10 -6.28 1.36
CA ASP A 28 -25.35 -6.26 -0.08
C ASP A 28 -24.20 -6.89 -0.87
N LEU A 29 -22.96 -6.60 -0.50
CA LEU A 29 -21.78 -7.21 -1.11
C LEU A 29 -21.80 -8.74 -0.96
N LEU A 30 -22.20 -9.25 0.20
CA LEU A 30 -22.32 -10.69 0.47
C LEU A 30 -23.41 -11.38 -0.37
N GLN A 31 -24.41 -10.64 -0.86
CA GLN A 31 -25.51 -11.18 -1.68
C GLN A 31 -25.19 -11.22 -3.18
N ILE A 32 -24.09 -10.60 -3.63
CA ILE A 32 -23.70 -10.60 -5.05
C ILE A 32 -23.43 -12.03 -5.51
N LYS A 33 -24.12 -12.50 -6.56
CA LYS A 33 -23.94 -13.87 -7.08
C LYS A 33 -22.68 -14.04 -7.92
N ASP A 34 -22.32 -13.03 -8.72
CA ASP A 34 -21.13 -13.06 -9.56
C ASP A 34 -20.28 -11.81 -9.26
N THR A 35 -19.34 -11.98 -8.34
CA THR A 35 -18.52 -10.89 -7.86
C THR A 35 -17.44 -10.49 -8.88
N ASN A 36 -16.96 -11.42 -9.72
CA ASN A 36 -16.03 -11.07 -10.81
C ASN A 36 -16.69 -10.16 -11.84
N LEU A 37 -17.89 -10.51 -12.31
CA LEU A 37 -18.65 -9.68 -13.26
C LEU A 37 -19.05 -8.33 -12.66
N PHE A 38 -19.30 -8.28 -11.34
CA PHE A 38 -19.51 -7.02 -10.63
C PHE A 38 -18.28 -6.13 -10.76
N PHE A 39 -17.09 -6.64 -10.39
CA PHE A 39 -15.84 -5.89 -10.50
C PHE A 39 -15.51 -5.48 -11.93
N GLU A 40 -15.63 -6.38 -12.92
CA GLU A 40 -15.42 -6.04 -14.33
C GLU A 40 -16.28 -4.85 -14.75
N LYS A 41 -17.58 -4.90 -14.45
CA LYS A 41 -18.50 -3.80 -14.77
C LYS A 41 -18.18 -2.53 -14.00
N CYS A 42 -17.67 -2.60 -12.79
CA CYS A 42 -17.25 -1.42 -12.04
C CYS A 42 -16.04 -0.78 -12.72
N TYR A 43 -15.00 -1.55 -13.02
CA TYR A 43 -13.79 -1.05 -13.67
C TYR A 43 -13.99 -0.60 -15.14
N GLU A 44 -14.99 -1.14 -15.83
CA GLU A 44 -15.41 -0.72 -17.18
C GLU A 44 -16.22 0.58 -17.19
N ASN A 45 -17.06 0.79 -16.17
CA ASN A 45 -17.92 1.99 -16.08
C ASN A 45 -17.27 3.12 -15.26
N ASP A 46 -16.20 2.84 -14.53
CA ASP A 46 -15.47 3.82 -13.73
C ASP A 46 -14.52 4.64 -14.61
N THR A 47 -14.85 5.91 -14.80
CA THR A 47 -13.81 6.94 -14.75
C THR A 47 -13.38 7.02 -13.29
N ILE A 48 -12.12 6.77 -12.95
CA ILE A 48 -11.62 6.75 -11.57
C ILE A 48 -11.85 8.10 -10.83
N TYR A 49 -12.13 9.16 -11.59
CA TYR A 49 -12.47 10.50 -11.13
C TYR A 49 -13.95 10.74 -10.82
N ALA A 50 -14.82 9.78 -11.14
CA ALA A 50 -16.18 9.80 -10.65
C ALA A 50 -16.13 9.32 -9.20
N TRP A 51 -16.75 10.08 -8.31
CA TRP A 51 -16.97 9.84 -6.88
C TRP A 51 -17.73 8.53 -6.56
N GLY A 52 -17.60 7.46 -7.35
CA GLY A 52 -18.43 6.27 -7.31
C GLY A 52 -17.76 4.96 -7.69
N SER A 53 -16.43 4.90 -7.66
CA SER A 53 -15.76 3.60 -7.74
C SER A 53 -16.06 2.80 -6.46
N PRO A 54 -16.51 1.54 -6.55
CA PRO A 54 -16.73 0.69 -5.39
C PRO A 54 -15.42 0.13 -4.82
N CYS A 55 -14.28 0.40 -5.45
CA CYS A 55 -12.99 -0.16 -5.07
C CYS A 55 -12.39 0.44 -3.79
N PRO A 56 -12.39 1.78 -3.58
CA PRO A 56 -12.06 2.36 -2.28
C PRO A 56 -12.98 1.82 -1.17
N PHE A 57 -14.27 1.70 -1.48
CA PHE A 57 -15.27 1.15 -0.55
C PHE A 57 -14.99 -0.31 -0.17
N ILE A 58 -14.51 -1.13 -1.10
CA ILE A 58 -14.14 -2.52 -0.83
C ILE A 58 -12.90 -2.60 0.06
N CYS A 59 -11.89 -1.78 -0.22
CA CYS A 59 -10.70 -1.65 0.63
C CYS A 59 -11.12 -1.21 2.05
N ASP A 60 -12.04 -0.24 2.12
CA ASP A 60 -12.54 0.30 3.38
C ASP A 60 -13.37 -0.72 4.16
N SER A 61 -14.22 -1.51 3.48
CA SER A 61 -15.06 -2.54 4.11
C SER A 61 -14.23 -3.66 4.76
N VAL A 62 -13.13 -4.07 4.12
CA VAL A 62 -12.22 -5.10 4.64
C VAL A 62 -11.31 -4.53 5.74
N THR A 63 -10.90 -3.27 5.60
CA THR A 63 -10.01 -2.60 6.56
C THR A 63 -10.74 -2.20 7.84
N HIS A 64 -11.99 -1.74 7.75
CA HIS A 64 -12.68 -1.05 8.85
C HIS A 64 -13.89 -1.80 9.42
N SER A 65 -14.50 -2.78 8.72
CA SER A 65 -15.59 -3.56 9.30
C SER A 65 -15.09 -4.80 10.03
N HIS A 66 -14.92 -4.70 11.34
CA HIS A 66 -14.53 -5.85 12.17
C HIS A 66 -15.59 -6.96 12.16
N LYS A 67 -16.87 -6.59 12.08
CA LYS A 67 -18.00 -7.53 12.10
C LYS A 67 -18.12 -8.38 10.82
N TYR A 68 -17.83 -7.80 9.65
CA TYR A 68 -18.07 -8.44 8.36
C TYR A 68 -16.80 -8.90 7.63
N ARG A 69 -15.61 -8.48 8.09
CA ARG A 69 -14.32 -8.79 7.46
C ARG A 69 -14.18 -10.28 7.10
N GLU A 70 -14.38 -11.20 8.05
CA GLU A 70 -14.22 -12.64 7.78
C GLU A 70 -15.18 -13.17 6.70
N LEU A 71 -16.44 -12.70 6.71
CA LEU A 71 -17.44 -13.12 5.72
C LEU A 71 -17.10 -12.60 4.32
N ILE A 72 -16.67 -11.35 4.22
CA ILE A 72 -16.27 -10.72 2.96
C ILE A 72 -15.03 -11.43 2.41
N LEU A 73 -14.03 -11.67 3.25
CA LEU A 73 -12.81 -12.36 2.85
C LEU A 73 -13.12 -13.79 2.37
N LYS A 74 -13.99 -14.53 3.07
CA LYS A 74 -14.43 -15.87 2.65
C LYS A 74 -15.17 -15.85 1.32
N LYS A 75 -15.98 -14.82 1.07
CA LYS A 75 -16.66 -14.63 -0.22
C LYS A 75 -15.65 -14.38 -1.34
N TYR A 76 -14.70 -13.49 -1.13
CA TYR A 76 -13.64 -13.21 -2.11
C TYR A 76 -12.79 -14.45 -2.43
N GLU A 77 -12.59 -15.31 -1.43
CA GLU A 77 -11.97 -16.61 -1.64
C GLU A 77 -12.80 -17.51 -2.54
N ASN A 78 -14.08 -17.72 -2.20
CA ASN A 78 -14.97 -18.59 -2.97
C ASN A 78 -15.10 -18.11 -4.43
N ASP A 79 -15.16 -16.80 -4.62
CA ASP A 79 -15.35 -16.19 -5.93
C ASP A 79 -14.02 -16.01 -6.70
N CYS A 80 -12.88 -16.42 -6.12
CA CYS A 80 -11.55 -16.32 -6.73
C CYS A 80 -11.19 -14.90 -7.21
N ILE A 81 -11.54 -13.86 -6.45
CA ILE A 81 -11.36 -12.45 -6.83
C ILE A 81 -9.91 -12.09 -7.14
N TYR A 82 -8.95 -12.80 -6.53
CA TYR A 82 -7.53 -12.61 -6.82
C TYR A 82 -7.19 -12.73 -8.32
N LYS A 83 -7.93 -13.52 -9.11
CA LYS A 83 -7.70 -13.65 -10.57
C LYS A 83 -8.07 -12.39 -11.33
N PHE A 84 -9.13 -11.71 -10.89
CA PHE A 84 -9.51 -10.42 -11.44
C PHE A 84 -8.44 -9.38 -11.10
N CYS A 85 -8.06 -9.30 -9.82
CA CYS A 85 -7.04 -8.36 -9.37
C CYS A 85 -5.67 -8.61 -9.99
N GLU A 86 -5.28 -9.88 -10.23
CA GLU A 86 -4.03 -10.25 -10.92
C GLU A 86 -3.93 -9.60 -12.30
N LYS A 87 -5.02 -9.56 -13.06
CA LYS A 87 -5.05 -8.86 -14.35
C LYS A 87 -4.89 -7.35 -14.17
N MET A 88 -5.55 -6.79 -13.15
CA MET A 88 -5.53 -5.36 -12.86
C MET A 88 -4.18 -4.86 -12.33
N LEU A 89 -3.35 -5.73 -11.75
CA LEU A 89 -1.97 -5.39 -11.37
C LEU A 89 -1.12 -4.88 -12.55
N PHE A 90 -1.47 -5.25 -13.78
CA PHE A 90 -0.75 -4.82 -14.99
C PHE A 90 -1.54 -3.84 -15.85
N ASP A 91 -2.62 -3.26 -15.31
CA ASP A 91 -3.39 -2.21 -15.99
C ASP A 91 -2.53 -0.95 -16.22
N LEU A 92 -2.85 -0.12 -17.21
CA LEU A 92 -2.13 1.14 -17.46
C LEU A 92 -2.40 2.20 -16.39
N SER A 93 -3.57 2.13 -15.76
CA SER A 93 -4.01 3.05 -14.72
C SER A 93 -3.32 2.76 -13.38
N TYR A 94 -2.63 3.77 -12.84
CA TYR A 94 -2.00 3.69 -11.52
C TYR A 94 -3.02 3.37 -10.42
N PHE A 95 -4.19 4.00 -10.45
CA PHE A 95 -5.21 3.83 -9.42
C PHE A 95 -5.77 2.40 -9.43
N LYS A 96 -6.04 1.82 -10.61
CA LYS A 96 -6.48 0.42 -10.75
C LYS A 96 -5.43 -0.55 -10.21
N ARG A 97 -4.14 -0.34 -10.56
CA ARG A 97 -3.04 -1.15 -10.03
C ARG A 97 -2.93 -1.06 -8.51
N ARG A 98 -3.09 0.14 -7.95
CA ARG A 98 -3.04 0.38 -6.51
C ARG A 98 -4.17 -0.32 -5.75
N GLU A 99 -5.40 -0.21 -6.25
CA GLU A 99 -6.56 -0.87 -5.64
C GLU A 99 -6.44 -2.39 -5.73
N ALA A 100 -6.05 -2.92 -6.89
CA ALA A 100 -5.79 -4.35 -7.05
C ALA A 100 -4.71 -4.86 -6.09
N LEU A 101 -3.65 -4.08 -5.88
CA LEU A 101 -2.62 -4.39 -4.89
C LEU A 101 -3.20 -4.47 -3.48
N ILE A 102 -3.96 -3.45 -3.05
CA ILE A 102 -4.57 -3.41 -1.70
C ILE A 102 -5.53 -4.59 -1.51
N ILE A 103 -6.42 -4.85 -2.48
CA ILE A 103 -7.37 -5.96 -2.40
C ILE A 103 -6.63 -7.30 -2.34
N ILE A 104 -5.63 -7.53 -3.19
CA ILE A 104 -4.84 -8.77 -3.12
C ILE A 104 -4.19 -8.89 -1.75
N CYS A 105 -3.58 -7.79 -1.28
CA CYS A 105 -2.93 -7.71 0.02
C CYS A 105 -3.89 -8.04 1.18
N ASP A 106 -5.05 -7.42 1.25
CA ASP A 106 -6.04 -7.66 2.30
C ASP A 106 -6.70 -9.04 2.21
N THR A 107 -6.83 -9.59 1.00
CA THR A 107 -7.31 -10.96 0.76
C THR A 107 -6.25 -12.04 1.01
N LEU A 108 -4.99 -11.66 1.27
CA LEU A 108 -3.88 -12.59 1.49
C LEU A 108 -4.01 -13.44 2.75
N ASP A 109 -4.73 -12.98 3.77
CA ASP A 109 -4.85 -13.76 5.02
C ASP A 109 -5.50 -15.12 4.77
N ILE A 110 -6.21 -15.27 3.64
CA ILE A 110 -6.91 -16.49 3.24
C ILE A 110 -6.19 -17.24 2.09
N HIS A 111 -5.63 -16.56 1.08
CA HIS A 111 -5.02 -17.20 -0.11
C HIS A 111 -3.49 -17.38 -0.05
N ARG A 112 -2.96 -17.79 1.09
CA ARG A 112 -1.54 -17.76 1.47
C ARG A 112 -0.50 -18.26 0.46
N ILE A 113 -0.81 -19.20 -0.44
CA ILE A 113 0.20 -19.77 -1.34
C ILE A 113 0.20 -19.11 -2.72
N LYS A 114 -0.97 -19.00 -3.37
CA LYS A 114 -1.06 -18.48 -4.75
C LYS A 114 -0.83 -16.98 -4.81
N CYS A 115 -1.53 -16.22 -3.96
CA CYS A 115 -1.38 -14.77 -3.91
C CYS A 115 0.01 -14.34 -3.39
N LYS A 116 0.62 -15.14 -2.51
CA LYS A 116 2.01 -14.92 -2.07
C LYS A 116 3.00 -14.98 -3.23
N LYS A 117 2.91 -16.01 -4.08
CA LYS A 117 3.77 -16.11 -5.26
C LYS A 117 3.52 -14.95 -6.22
N LEU A 118 2.25 -14.64 -6.49
CA LEU A 118 1.86 -13.52 -7.35
C LEU A 118 2.45 -12.19 -6.86
N LEU A 119 2.32 -11.89 -5.56
CA LEU A 119 2.88 -10.66 -5.00
C LEU A 119 4.41 -10.68 -5.01
N GLU A 120 5.06 -11.81 -4.71
CA GLU A 120 6.53 -11.90 -4.79
C GLU A 120 7.06 -11.62 -6.21
N ASP A 121 6.33 -12.04 -7.24
CA ASP A 121 6.65 -11.80 -8.65
C ASP A 121 6.32 -10.35 -9.04
N TYR A 122 5.13 -9.86 -8.68
CA TYR A 122 4.70 -8.47 -8.90
C TYR A 122 5.60 -7.44 -8.20
N PHE A 123 6.19 -7.82 -7.06
CA PHE A 123 7.11 -6.96 -6.33
C PHE A 123 8.30 -6.49 -7.17
N LEU A 124 8.88 -7.40 -7.95
CA LEU A 124 10.02 -7.08 -8.82
C LEU A 124 9.60 -6.08 -9.88
N PHE A 125 8.42 -6.29 -10.48
CA PHE A 125 7.86 -5.36 -11.44
C PHE A 125 7.68 -3.95 -10.84
N VAL A 126 7.05 -3.84 -9.66
CA VAL A 126 6.78 -2.54 -9.01
C VAL A 126 8.07 -1.80 -8.70
N ILE A 127 9.06 -2.48 -8.14
CA ILE A 127 10.37 -1.90 -7.86
C ILE A 127 11.00 -1.24 -9.09
N GLU A 128 10.95 -1.93 -10.22
CA GLU A 128 11.71 -1.54 -11.41
C GLU A 128 10.93 -0.53 -12.27
N ASN A 129 9.61 -0.60 -12.23
CA ASN A 129 8.75 0.05 -13.22
C ASN A 129 7.73 1.04 -12.62
N ASP A 130 7.33 0.90 -11.35
CA ASP A 130 6.25 1.70 -10.76
C ASP A 130 6.69 2.34 -9.41
N PRO A 131 7.54 3.37 -9.45
CA PRO A 131 8.00 4.07 -8.24
C PRO A 131 6.87 4.69 -7.43
N LEU A 132 5.77 5.12 -8.07
CA LEU A 132 4.62 5.68 -7.36
C LEU A 132 3.92 4.61 -6.52
N LEU A 133 3.72 3.41 -7.08
CA LEU A 133 3.13 2.28 -6.37
C LEU A 133 4.08 1.62 -5.37
N LEU A 134 5.40 1.80 -5.53
CA LEU A 134 6.40 1.21 -4.65
C LEU A 134 6.24 1.65 -3.18
N TYR A 135 5.73 2.86 -2.92
CA TYR A 135 5.43 3.31 -1.56
C TYR A 135 4.32 2.47 -0.93
N ASP A 136 3.16 2.38 -1.58
CA ASP A 136 2.04 1.57 -1.11
C ASP A 136 2.47 0.10 -0.97
N TYR A 137 3.20 -0.42 -1.95
CA TYR A 137 3.71 -1.77 -1.91
C TYR A 137 4.58 -2.04 -0.68
N ILE A 138 5.60 -1.21 -0.41
CA ILE A 138 6.49 -1.43 0.74
C ILE A 138 5.69 -1.33 2.04
N MET A 139 4.76 -0.40 2.16
CA MET A 139 3.95 -0.25 3.37
C MET A 139 3.01 -1.44 3.59
N GLU A 140 2.17 -1.76 2.60
CA GLU A 140 1.18 -2.84 2.67
C GLU A 140 1.85 -4.22 2.80
N PHE A 141 2.80 -4.51 1.91
CA PHE A 141 3.45 -5.82 1.88
C PHE A 141 4.27 -6.09 3.15
N THR A 142 4.97 -5.09 3.68
CA THR A 142 5.75 -5.30 4.90
C THR A 142 4.87 -5.36 6.15
N TRP A 143 3.66 -4.80 6.10
CA TRP A 143 2.65 -4.97 7.15
C TRP A 143 2.06 -6.39 7.15
N LEU A 144 1.60 -6.89 6.00
CA LEU A 144 1.04 -8.24 5.86
C LEU A 144 2.05 -9.34 6.26
N TYR A 145 3.30 -9.15 5.86
CA TYR A 145 4.39 -10.05 6.18
C TYR A 145 5.17 -9.62 7.43
N ALA A 146 4.57 -8.82 8.32
CA ALA A 146 5.20 -8.41 9.58
C ALA A 146 5.72 -9.61 10.38
N TYR A 147 5.03 -10.76 10.30
CA TYR A 147 5.41 -11.99 10.97
C TYR A 147 6.33 -12.90 10.12
N GLU A 148 6.39 -12.73 8.80
CA GLU A 148 7.24 -13.53 7.89
C GLU A 148 8.62 -12.89 7.67
N ILE A 149 9.55 -13.13 8.60
CA ILE A 149 10.89 -12.53 8.55
C ILE A 149 11.70 -12.88 7.29
N ARG A 150 11.45 -14.04 6.67
CA ARG A 150 12.16 -14.49 5.45
C ARG A 150 11.81 -13.59 4.27
N ILE A 151 10.54 -13.27 4.10
CA ILE A 151 10.03 -12.40 3.03
C ILE A 151 10.57 -10.99 3.23
N ARG A 152 10.46 -10.42 4.45
CA ARG A 152 10.98 -9.07 4.73
C ARG A 152 12.47 -8.95 4.43
N LYS A 153 13.27 -9.96 4.78
CA LYS A 153 14.70 -10.00 4.43
C LYS A 153 14.93 -10.01 2.92
N ASN A 154 14.13 -10.78 2.16
CA ASN A 154 14.22 -10.83 0.71
C ASN A 154 13.88 -9.45 0.10
N LEU A 155 12.78 -8.85 0.55
CA LEU A 155 12.34 -7.50 0.18
C LEU A 155 13.46 -6.48 0.38
N TYR A 156 13.99 -6.37 1.60
CA TYR A 156 15.06 -5.42 1.92
C TYR A 156 16.32 -5.71 1.11
N SER A 157 16.66 -6.98 0.88
CA SER A 157 17.82 -7.31 0.07
C SER A 157 17.66 -6.89 -1.39
N LYS A 158 16.47 -7.05 -1.98
CA LYS A 158 16.17 -6.59 -3.34
C LYS A 158 16.29 -5.07 -3.41
N ILE A 159 15.63 -4.33 -2.50
CA ILE A 159 15.69 -2.86 -2.40
C ILE A 159 17.15 -2.36 -2.34
N LEU A 160 17.95 -2.95 -1.45
CA LEU A 160 19.35 -2.56 -1.27
C LEU A 160 20.21 -2.85 -2.52
N LYS A 161 19.92 -3.93 -3.26
CA LYS A 161 20.67 -4.30 -4.48
C LYS A 161 20.45 -3.31 -5.62
N LEU A 162 19.25 -2.77 -5.76
CA LEU A 162 18.96 -1.81 -6.83
C LEU A 162 19.69 -0.48 -6.63
N ASN A 163 20.08 -0.20 -5.38
CA ASN A 163 20.75 1.05 -4.99
C ASN A 163 20.02 2.31 -5.50
N ASN A 164 18.69 2.23 -5.58
CA ASN A 164 17.82 3.32 -6.02
C ASN A 164 17.53 4.23 -4.81
N GLU A 165 17.75 5.55 -4.96
CA GLU A 165 17.58 6.52 -3.86
C GLU A 165 16.15 6.51 -3.31
N PHE A 166 15.15 6.57 -4.19
CA PHE A 166 13.74 6.56 -3.82
C PHE A 166 13.35 5.30 -3.03
N ALA A 167 13.69 4.11 -3.53
CA ALA A 167 13.39 2.85 -2.86
C ALA A 167 14.02 2.76 -1.47
N ASN A 168 15.25 3.27 -1.32
CA ASN A 168 15.97 3.30 -0.05
C ASN A 168 15.36 4.31 0.93
N LEU A 169 14.91 5.48 0.46
CA LEU A 169 14.19 6.46 1.28
C LEU A 169 12.87 5.89 1.79
N THR A 170 12.07 5.27 0.90
CA THR A 170 10.79 4.63 1.28
C THR A 170 11.00 3.54 2.33
N LEU A 171 12.05 2.72 2.17
CA LEU A 171 12.44 1.75 3.19
C LEU A 171 12.81 2.40 4.53
N LEU A 172 13.51 3.54 4.53
CA LEU A 172 13.86 4.27 5.75
C LEU A 172 12.62 4.82 6.48
N GLU A 173 11.65 5.38 5.75
CA GLU A 173 10.39 5.87 6.34
C GLU A 173 9.59 4.73 6.99
N TYR A 174 9.45 3.60 6.29
CA TYR A 174 8.86 2.39 6.87
C TYR A 174 9.63 1.93 8.12
N LEU A 175 10.96 1.83 8.05
CA LEU A 175 11.74 1.44 9.23
C LEU A 175 11.56 2.44 10.38
N ASN A 176 11.35 3.74 10.10
CA ASN A 176 11.17 4.76 11.12
C ASN A 176 9.81 4.65 11.84
N SER A 177 8.76 4.21 11.14
CA SER A 177 7.43 3.98 11.72
C SER A 177 7.43 2.79 12.69
N LEU A 178 8.29 1.79 12.47
CA LEU A 178 8.40 0.63 13.34
C LEU A 178 8.93 0.98 14.76
N VAL A 179 8.03 0.93 15.75
CA VAL A 179 8.36 0.99 17.18
C VAL A 179 8.75 -0.40 17.66
N ILE A 180 10.05 -0.70 17.66
CA ILE A 180 10.57 -2.04 17.96
C ILE A 180 11.77 -1.94 18.91
N PRO A 181 11.82 -2.73 20.00
CA PRO A 181 12.97 -2.77 20.91
C PRO A 181 14.25 -3.22 20.19
N PHE A 182 15.38 -2.58 20.48
CA PHE A 182 16.66 -2.88 19.83
C PHE A 182 17.07 -4.36 19.94
N PHE A 183 16.99 -4.93 21.15
CA PHE A 183 17.40 -6.31 21.42
C PHE A 183 16.43 -7.38 20.91
N SER A 184 15.31 -6.98 20.30
CA SER A 184 14.42 -7.95 19.63
C SER A 184 15.01 -8.41 18.30
N ARG A 185 14.59 -9.59 17.82
CA ARG A 185 14.96 -10.11 16.49
C ARG A 185 14.72 -9.09 15.36
N ASN A 186 13.60 -8.36 15.44
CA ASN A 186 13.23 -7.33 14.48
C ASN A 186 14.05 -6.05 14.67
N GLY A 187 14.40 -5.68 15.91
CA GLY A 187 15.26 -4.53 16.21
C GLY A 187 16.68 -4.70 15.67
N LEU A 188 17.26 -5.90 15.85
CA LEU A 188 18.55 -6.25 15.28
C LEU A 188 18.53 -6.27 13.74
N LEU A 189 17.43 -6.74 13.14
CA LEU A 189 17.25 -6.68 11.69
C LEU A 189 17.21 -5.23 11.19
N LYS A 190 16.40 -4.37 11.83
CA LYS A 190 16.32 -2.93 11.53
C LYS A 190 17.69 -2.27 11.64
N TYR A 191 18.45 -2.53 12.70
CA TYR A 191 19.80 -1.99 12.88
C TYR A 191 20.79 -2.44 11.79
N LYS A 192 20.73 -3.72 11.39
CA LYS A 192 21.54 -4.24 10.27
C LYS A 192 21.20 -3.56 8.96
N MET A 193 19.91 -3.30 8.70
CA MET A 193 19.48 -2.58 7.49
C MET A 193 19.96 -1.14 7.51
N LEU A 194 19.78 -0.42 8.63
CA LEU A 194 20.28 0.95 8.77
C LEU A 194 21.79 1.01 8.55
N SER A 195 22.56 0.08 9.09
CA SER A 195 24.03 0.03 8.90
C SER A 195 24.46 -0.21 7.45
N LYS A 196 23.61 -0.86 6.63
CA LYS A 196 23.85 -0.96 5.19
C LYS A 196 23.50 0.35 4.49
N LEU A 197 22.39 0.98 4.86
CA LEU A 197 21.91 2.24 4.29
C LEU A 197 22.81 3.44 4.63
N THR A 198 23.52 3.43 5.76
CA THR A 198 24.54 4.46 6.06
C THR A 198 25.70 4.45 5.07
N ARG A 199 25.95 3.32 4.39
CA ARG A 199 26.99 3.19 3.35
C ARG A 199 26.47 3.42 1.94
N ASN A 200 25.23 3.91 1.79
CA ASN A 200 24.63 4.18 0.50
C ASN A 200 25.34 5.36 -0.19
N LYS A 201 25.38 5.35 -1.54
CA LYS A 201 25.98 6.42 -2.33
C LYS A 201 25.24 7.76 -2.19
N SER A 202 23.92 7.72 -1.99
CA SER A 202 23.12 8.93 -1.80
C SER A 202 23.35 9.52 -0.40
N ARG A 203 23.75 10.80 -0.36
CA ARG A 203 23.97 11.56 0.89
C ARG A 203 22.70 11.71 1.73
N CYS A 204 21.54 11.84 1.09
CA CYS A 204 20.25 11.97 1.79
C CYS A 204 19.93 10.67 2.55
N VAL A 205 19.94 9.54 1.84
CA VAL A 205 19.74 8.19 2.41
C VAL A 205 20.73 7.91 3.54
N SER A 206 22.03 8.17 3.35
CA SER A 206 23.03 7.87 4.37
C SER A 206 22.83 8.70 5.63
N SER A 207 22.60 10.02 5.50
CA SER A 207 22.36 10.92 6.62
C SER A 207 21.09 10.55 7.40
N PHE A 208 20.00 10.23 6.70
CA PHE A 208 18.76 9.83 7.36
C PHE A 208 18.91 8.49 8.09
N ALA A 209 19.58 7.51 7.48
CA ALA A 209 19.89 6.23 8.11
C ALA A 209 20.75 6.40 9.39
N GLU A 210 21.74 7.28 9.38
CA GLU A 210 22.59 7.57 10.54
C GLU A 210 21.77 8.18 11.69
N LYS A 211 20.92 9.16 11.39
CA LYS A 211 20.04 9.79 12.38
C LYS A 211 19.13 8.76 13.06
N MET A 212 18.52 7.87 12.27
CA MET A 212 17.69 6.79 12.80
C MET A 212 18.48 5.77 13.62
N LYS A 213 19.69 5.42 13.16
CA LYS A 213 20.56 4.45 13.86
C LYS A 213 20.97 4.97 15.24
N LYS A 214 21.33 6.25 15.34
CA LYS A 214 21.62 6.92 16.63
C LYS A 214 20.40 6.88 17.54
N ASN A 215 19.22 7.22 17.02
CA ASN A 215 17.97 7.25 17.80
C ASN A 215 17.60 5.88 18.39
N ILE A 216 17.82 4.77 17.66
CA ILE A 216 17.57 3.41 18.17
C ILE A 216 18.45 3.07 19.38
N LEU A 217 19.71 3.51 19.36
CA LEU A 217 20.66 3.24 20.44
C LEU A 217 20.37 4.09 21.68
N ILE A 218 19.90 5.33 21.48
CA ILE A 218 19.69 6.31 22.55
C ILE A 218 18.32 6.15 23.23
N ARG A 219 17.26 5.79 22.48
CA ARG A 219 15.87 5.76 22.99
C ARG A 219 15.36 4.32 23.13
N ASN A 220 15.60 3.70 24.29
CA ASN A 220 14.66 2.71 24.80
C ASN A 220 13.42 3.45 25.34
N TYR A 221 12.33 3.42 24.58
CA TYR A 221 10.97 3.86 24.98
C TYR A 221 10.77 5.33 25.40
N LYS A 222 10.46 6.19 24.42
CA LYS A 222 9.36 7.19 24.42
C LYS A 222 9.51 8.03 23.15
N LYS A 223 8.81 7.64 22.08
CA LYS A 223 8.72 8.45 20.86
C LYS A 223 7.42 9.26 21.00
N HIS A 224 7.53 10.56 21.27
CA HIS A 224 6.48 11.49 20.84
C HIS A 224 6.43 11.39 19.31
N ILE A 225 5.29 10.99 18.76
CA ILE A 225 5.05 10.99 17.32
C ILE A 225 4.85 12.46 16.95
N GLU A 226 5.95 13.16 16.65
CA GLU A 226 5.85 14.46 16.00
C GLU A 226 5.28 14.25 14.60
N THR A 227 4.20 14.96 14.29
CA THR A 227 3.41 14.92 13.03
C THR A 227 4.21 15.24 11.76
N LYS A 228 5.51 15.52 11.85
CA LYS A 228 6.46 15.65 10.72
C LYS A 228 6.80 14.33 10.00
N THR A 229 6.12 13.22 10.28
CA THR A 229 6.76 11.88 10.20
C THR A 229 6.69 11.12 8.87
N TYR A 230 6.01 11.62 7.84
CA TYR A 230 5.87 10.91 6.55
C TYR A 230 6.08 11.82 5.34
N ILE A 231 7.30 12.34 5.16
CA ILE A 231 7.63 13.21 4.01
C ILE A 231 7.38 12.47 2.69
N LEU A 232 7.70 11.18 2.65
CA LEU A 232 7.59 10.38 1.43
C LEU A 232 6.13 10.00 1.17
N GLY A 233 5.39 9.59 2.19
CA GLY A 233 3.95 9.37 2.10
C GLY A 233 3.20 10.62 1.66
N ASN A 234 3.54 11.79 2.21
CA ASN A 234 2.92 13.06 1.84
C ASN A 234 3.21 13.45 0.39
N GLY A 235 4.47 13.32 -0.06
CA GLY A 235 4.83 13.57 -1.45
C GLY A 235 4.09 12.63 -2.42
N ARG A 236 3.94 11.34 -2.07
CA ARG A 236 3.17 10.36 -2.84
C ARG A 236 1.69 10.73 -2.93
N LEU A 237 1.09 11.19 -1.83
CA LEU A 237 -0.30 11.65 -1.80
C LEU A 237 -0.48 12.92 -2.63
N GLU A 238 0.41 13.89 -2.51
CA GLU A 238 0.35 15.14 -3.27
C GLU A 238 0.43 14.89 -4.77
N PHE A 239 1.34 14.02 -5.22
CA PHE A 239 1.41 13.62 -6.63
C PHE A 239 0.15 12.89 -7.09
N SER A 240 -0.38 11.97 -6.27
CA SER A 240 -1.63 11.26 -6.57
C SER A 240 -2.80 12.24 -6.70
N ASN A 241 -2.86 13.27 -5.84
CA ASN A 241 -3.88 14.31 -5.88
C ASN A 241 -3.74 15.19 -7.13
N ILE A 242 -2.52 15.52 -7.56
CA ILE A 242 -2.29 16.24 -8.82
C ILE A 242 -2.82 15.42 -10.00
N MET A 243 -2.48 14.11 -10.06
CA MET A 243 -3.03 13.21 -11.06
C MET A 243 -4.56 13.16 -11.03
N PHE A 244 -5.14 13.13 -9.83
CA PHE A 244 -6.58 13.14 -9.63
C PHE A 244 -7.25 14.42 -10.15
N MET A 245 -6.72 15.58 -9.77
CA MET A 245 -7.22 16.88 -10.22
C MET A 245 -7.10 17.06 -11.74
N ASN A 246 -6.04 16.52 -12.33
CA ASN A 246 -5.81 16.57 -13.77
C ASN A 246 -6.57 15.50 -14.55
N LYS A 247 -7.30 14.60 -13.87
CA LYS A 247 -8.00 13.46 -14.49
C LYS A 247 -7.09 12.56 -15.33
N THR A 248 -5.84 12.36 -14.88
CA THR A 248 -4.83 11.52 -15.56
C THR A 248 -4.57 10.23 -14.81
N GLU A 249 -4.81 9.08 -15.44
CA GLU A 249 -4.68 7.77 -14.79
C GLU A 249 -3.28 7.16 -14.94
N THR A 250 -2.54 7.62 -15.94
CA THR A 250 -1.18 7.21 -16.25
C THR A 250 -0.21 8.30 -15.82
N TYR A 251 1.04 7.92 -15.57
CA TYR A 251 2.09 8.87 -15.23
C TYR A 251 3.42 8.43 -15.84
N ASN A 252 4.30 9.40 -16.10
CA ASN A 252 5.68 9.11 -16.46
C ASN A 252 6.50 8.89 -15.19
N LYS A 253 7.21 7.76 -15.11
CA LYS A 253 8.02 7.42 -13.93
C LYS A 253 9.08 8.47 -13.59
N TYR A 254 9.67 9.11 -14.58
CA TYR A 254 10.70 10.13 -14.38
C TYR A 254 10.12 11.42 -13.80
N ASP A 255 8.92 11.80 -14.23
CA ASP A 255 8.22 12.98 -13.70
C ASP A 255 7.92 12.81 -12.21
N PHE A 256 7.43 11.62 -11.81
CA PHE A 256 7.21 11.31 -10.40
C PHE A 256 8.50 11.33 -9.59
N ILE A 257 9.57 10.68 -10.08
CA ILE A 257 10.87 10.67 -9.38
C ILE A 257 11.39 12.10 -9.20
N ASN A 258 11.31 12.94 -10.23
CA ASN A 258 11.76 14.33 -10.16
C ASN A 258 10.92 15.16 -9.20
N PHE A 259 9.58 15.06 -9.28
CA PHE A 259 8.66 15.70 -8.34
C PHE A 259 9.03 15.34 -6.90
N TYR A 260 9.21 14.04 -6.64
CA TYR A 260 9.46 13.51 -5.33
C TYR A 260 10.81 13.96 -4.76
N LEU A 261 11.90 13.88 -5.54
CA LEU A 261 13.23 14.31 -5.07
C LEU A 261 13.24 15.80 -4.71
N ASN A 262 12.51 16.63 -5.46
CA ASN A 262 12.33 18.05 -5.13
C ASN A 262 11.47 18.24 -3.87
N TYR A 263 10.41 17.46 -3.72
CA TYR A 263 9.57 17.46 -2.53
C TYR A 263 10.37 17.13 -1.26
N VAL A 264 11.18 16.08 -1.30
CA VAL A 264 12.05 15.68 -0.18
C VAL A 264 13.04 16.78 0.13
N LYS A 265 13.73 17.36 -0.86
CA LYS A 265 14.69 18.46 -0.64
C LYS A 265 14.05 19.68 0.03
N LYS A 266 12.79 19.98 -0.26
CA LYS A 266 12.05 21.11 0.31
C LYS A 266 11.62 20.86 1.77
N ASN A 267 11.41 19.60 2.14
CA ASN A 267 10.74 19.22 3.39
C ASN A 267 11.60 18.39 4.38
N ALA A 268 12.80 17.93 3.98
CA ALA A 268 13.74 17.15 4.80
C ALA A 268 14.72 18.04 5.59
#